data_AF-A0A7C7M8L5-F1
#
_entry.id   AF-A0A7C7M8L5-F1
#
_cell.length_a   1.000
_cell.length_b   1.000
_cell.length_c   1.000
_cell.angle_alpha   90.00
_cell.angle_beta   90.00
_cell.angle_gamma   90.00
#
_symmetry.space_group_name_H-M   'P 1'
#
loop_
_entity.id
_entity.type
_entity.pdbx_description
1 polymer ?
#
loop_
_entity_poly.entity_id
_entity_poly.type
_entity_poly.pdbx_seq_one_letter_code
_entity_poly.pdbx_strand_id
1 'polypeptide(L)'
;MKKLCILLLAGLVFATNPDALTKASAALKAGMFREALLHVSVAQKENPTNPDVYRMKALLLEALDEPKKALKAWKNCLEYSTDEHMSREANIHIQSLSEK
;
A
#
# COMPACT_ATOMS: atom_id res chain seq x y z
N MET A 1 7.69 5.98 -48.07
CA MET A 1 7.59 7.34 -47.52
C MET A 1 7.21 7.25 -46.05
N LYS A 2 8.08 7.71 -45.15
CA LYS A 2 7.80 7.89 -43.71
C LYS A 2 6.63 8.86 -43.53
N LYS A 3 5.75 8.58 -42.55
CA LYS A 3 4.80 9.47 -41.82
C LYS A 3 3.63 8.58 -41.36
N LEU A 4 3.10 8.62 -40.14
CA LEU A 4 3.32 9.39 -38.93
C LEU A 4 2.48 8.62 -37.90
N CYS A 5 3.09 7.82 -37.03
CA CYS A 5 2.37 7.19 -35.92
C CYS A 5 2.11 8.28 -34.88
N ILE A 6 0.94 8.90 -34.94
CA ILE A 6 0.47 9.82 -33.91
C ILE A 6 0.18 8.97 -32.68
N LEU A 7 1.17 8.86 -31.79
CA LEU A 7 0.95 8.45 -30.42
C LEU A 7 0.13 9.56 -29.76
N LEU A 8 -1.19 9.37 -29.74
CA LEU A 8 -2.07 10.12 -28.87
C LEU A 8 -1.64 9.81 -27.44
N LEU A 9 -0.81 10.69 -26.87
CA LEU A 9 -0.68 10.85 -25.43
C LEU A 9 -2.08 11.12 -24.91
N ALA A 10 -2.73 10.06 -24.45
CA ALA A 10 -3.89 10.16 -23.58
C ALA A 10 -3.41 10.94 -22.35
N GLY A 11 -3.66 12.26 -22.37
CA GLY A 11 -3.66 13.06 -21.16
C GLY A 11 -4.71 12.47 -20.24
N LEU A 12 -4.29 11.54 -19.38
CA LEU A 12 -5.08 11.06 -18.26
C LEU A 12 -5.22 12.25 -17.31
N VAL A 13 -6.28 13.03 -17.54
CA VAL A 13 -6.87 13.87 -16.52
C VAL A 13 -7.36 12.91 -15.44
N PHE A 14 -6.55 12.65 -14.42
CA PHE A 14 -7.00 11.97 -13.21
C PHE A 14 -8.00 12.90 -12.52
N ALA A 15 -9.29 12.73 -12.83
CA ALA A 15 -10.36 13.28 -12.03
C ALA A 15 -10.18 12.75 -10.59
N THR A 16 -10.05 13.66 -9.62
CA THR A 16 -9.65 13.37 -8.24
C THR A 16 -10.80 12.75 -7.44
N ASN A 17 -11.14 11.50 -7.76
CA ASN A 17 -11.62 10.59 -6.73
C ASN A 17 -10.43 10.32 -5.80
N PRO A 18 -10.54 10.52 -4.47
CA PRO A 18 -9.46 10.13 -3.58
C PRO A 18 -9.22 8.64 -3.77
N ASP A 19 -8.01 8.30 -4.25
CA ASP A 19 -7.56 6.91 -4.36
C ASP A 19 -7.78 6.22 -3.01
N ALA A 20 -8.15 4.95 -3.02
CA ALA A 20 -8.54 4.25 -1.80
C ALA A 20 -7.48 4.33 -0.68
N LEU A 21 -6.20 4.47 -1.03
CA LEU A 21 -5.12 4.67 -0.07
C LEU A 21 -5.19 6.05 0.64
N THR A 22 -5.67 7.09 -0.03
CA THR A 22 -5.91 8.42 0.56
C THR A 22 -7.01 8.34 1.62
N LYS A 23 -8.10 7.60 1.33
CA LYS A 23 -9.19 7.37 2.30
C LYS A 23 -8.71 6.54 3.49
N ALA A 24 -7.90 5.51 3.24
CA ALA A 24 -7.27 4.73 4.30
C ALA A 24 -6.39 5.59 5.22
N SER A 25 -5.58 6.49 4.64
CA SER A 25 -4.73 7.41 5.40
C SER A 25 -5.56 8.37 6.26
N ALA A 26 -6.67 8.91 5.72
CA ALA A 26 -7.56 9.78 6.46
C ALA A 26 -8.21 9.06 7.65
N ALA A 27 -8.75 7.85 7.43
CA ALA A 27 -9.33 7.03 8.49
C ALA A 27 -8.29 6.64 9.56
N LEU A 28 -7.06 6.31 9.15
CA LEU A 28 -5.94 6.05 10.08
C LEU A 28 -5.65 7.26 10.96
N LYS A 29 -5.53 8.46 10.37
CA LYS A 29 -5.31 9.71 11.12
C LYS A 29 -6.44 10.03 12.08
N ALA A 30 -7.66 9.58 11.78
CA ALA A 30 -8.83 9.68 12.66
C ALA A 30 -8.91 8.56 13.72
N GLY A 31 -7.95 7.63 13.77
CA GLY A 31 -7.97 6.48 14.69
C GLY A 31 -8.96 5.37 14.30
N MET A 32 -9.56 5.44 13.12
CA MET A 32 -10.57 4.51 12.63
C MET A 32 -9.90 3.32 11.92
N PHE A 33 -9.10 2.55 12.66
CA PHE A 33 -8.23 1.51 12.10
C PHE A 33 -8.97 0.45 11.27
N ARG A 34 -10.17 0.03 11.69
CA ARG A 34 -10.98 -0.95 10.94
C ARG A 34 -11.51 -0.39 9.62
N GLU A 35 -11.91 0.88 9.59
CA GLU A 35 -12.35 1.54 8.35
C GLU A 35 -11.17 1.76 7.41
N ALA A 36 -10.02 2.15 7.95
CA ALA A 36 -8.78 2.25 7.18
C ALA A 36 -8.44 0.90 6.50
N LEU A 37 -8.62 -0.23 7.20
CA LEU A 37 -8.43 -1.57 6.60
C LEU A 37 -9.42 -1.87 5.47
N LEU A 38 -10.67 -1.40 5.54
CA LEU A 38 -11.63 -1.56 4.44
C LEU A 38 -11.14 -0.81 3.19
N HIS A 39 -10.66 0.42 3.36
CA HIS A 39 -10.10 1.20 2.26
C HIS A 39 -8.80 0.61 1.71
N VAL A 40 -7.91 0.09 2.57
CA VAL A 40 -6.73 -0.68 2.15
C VAL A 40 -7.14 -1.90 1.33
N SER A 41 -8.21 -2.60 1.69
CA SER A 41 -8.70 -3.75 0.92
C SER A 41 -9.22 -3.35 -0.47
N VAL A 42 -9.73 -2.13 -0.64
CA VAL A 42 -10.12 -1.61 -1.95
C VAL A 42 -8.85 -1.27 -2.75
N ALA A 43 -7.91 -0.53 -2.17
CA ALA A 43 -6.64 -0.20 -2.80
C ALA A 43 -5.84 -1.45 -3.24
N GLN A 44 -5.89 -2.52 -2.45
CA GLN A 44 -5.23 -3.78 -2.79
C GLN A 44 -5.89 -4.50 -3.98
N LYS A 45 -7.21 -4.32 -4.19
CA LYS A 45 -7.88 -4.86 -5.39
C LYS A 45 -7.53 -4.04 -6.63
N GLU A 46 -7.41 -2.73 -6.49
CA GLU A 46 -7.06 -1.80 -7.58
C GLU A 46 -5.60 -1.96 -8.01
N ASN A 47 -4.68 -2.16 -7.05
CA ASN A 47 -3.27 -2.38 -7.32
C ASN A 47 -2.70 -3.48 -6.40
N PRO A 48 -2.77 -4.76 -6.83
CA PRO A 48 -2.44 -5.91 -5.98
C PRO A 48 -0.95 -6.07 -5.67
N THR A 49 -0.07 -5.33 -6.34
CA THR A 49 1.38 -5.38 -6.17
C THR A 49 1.95 -4.01 -5.75
N ASN A 50 1.13 -3.10 -5.22
CA ASN A 50 1.63 -1.83 -4.70
C ASN A 50 2.18 -2.00 -3.28
N PRO A 51 3.49 -1.79 -3.04
CA PRO A 51 4.08 -1.97 -1.73
C PRO A 51 3.54 -0.98 -0.68
N ASP A 52 3.13 0.24 -1.05
CA ASP A 52 2.52 1.20 -0.12
C ASP A 52 1.20 0.69 0.48
N VAL A 53 0.41 -0.06 -0.32
CA VAL A 53 -0.82 -0.67 0.16
C VAL A 53 -0.52 -1.71 1.23
N TYR A 54 0.51 -2.53 1.03
CA TYR A 54 0.93 -3.53 2.01
C TYR A 54 1.58 -2.91 3.25
N ARG A 55 2.35 -1.83 3.09
CA ARG A 55 2.89 -1.03 4.20
C ARG A 55 1.78 -0.48 5.08
N MET A 56 0.78 0.18 4.49
CA MET A 56 -0.38 0.71 5.21
C MET A 56 -1.14 -0.41 5.93
N LYS A 57 -1.37 -1.54 5.25
CA LYS A 57 -2.02 -2.72 5.83
C LYS A 57 -1.27 -3.25 7.05
N ALA A 58 0.04 -3.36 6.96
CA ALA A 58 0.88 -3.90 8.02
C ALA A 58 0.84 -3.02 9.27
N LEU A 59 1.03 -1.70 9.11
CA LEU A 59 0.95 -0.73 10.20
C LEU A 59 -0.42 -0.74 10.90
N LEU A 60 -1.52 -0.83 10.13
CA LEU A 60 -2.87 -0.95 10.70
C LEU A 60 -3.06 -2.23 11.52
N LEU A 61 -2.50 -3.35 11.05
CA LEU A 61 -2.59 -4.64 11.74
C LEU A 61 -1.73 -4.66 13.01
N GLU A 62 -0.59 -3.97 13.05
CA GLU A 62 0.16 -3.75 14.29
C GLU A 62 -0.63 -2.89 15.29
N ALA A 63 -1.25 -1.81 14.83
CA ALA A 63 -2.10 -0.96 15.68
C ALA A 63 -3.32 -1.69 16.25
N LEU A 64 -3.76 -2.77 15.59
CA LEU A 64 -4.87 -3.64 16.00
C LEU A 64 -4.42 -4.87 16.81
N ASP A 65 -3.14 -4.99 17.14
CA ASP A 65 -2.55 -6.15 17.82
C ASP A 65 -2.79 -7.49 17.08
N GLU A 66 -2.66 -7.46 15.75
CA GLU A 66 -2.76 -8.63 14.87
C GLU A 66 -1.39 -9.01 14.25
N PRO A 67 -0.37 -9.35 15.06
CA PRO A 67 1.04 -9.43 14.63
C PRO A 67 1.29 -10.45 13.52
N LYS A 68 0.61 -11.60 13.54
CA LYS A 68 0.74 -12.63 12.49
C LYS A 68 0.30 -12.13 11.12
N LYS A 69 -0.77 -11.31 11.07
CA LYS A 69 -1.25 -10.74 9.80
C LYS A 69 -0.38 -9.56 9.38
N ALA A 70 0.08 -8.75 10.33
CA ALA A 70 1.04 -7.67 10.07
C ALA A 70 2.33 -8.21 9.45
N LEU A 71 2.89 -9.30 10.00
CA LEU A 71 4.09 -9.95 9.47
C LEU A 71 3.90 -10.39 8.01
N LYS A 72 2.75 -10.97 7.67
CA LYS A 72 2.44 -11.34 6.28
C LYS A 72 2.36 -10.10 5.38
N ALA A 73 1.74 -9.02 5.85
CA ALA A 73 1.64 -7.79 5.08
C ALA A 73 3.03 -7.14 4.87
N TRP A 74 3.92 -7.14 5.86
CA TRP A 74 5.29 -6.66 5.69
C TRP A 74 6.11 -7.49 4.71
N LYS A 75 5.95 -8.82 4.73
CA LYS A 75 6.60 -9.69 3.73
C LYS A 75 6.16 -9.35 2.31
N ASN A 76 4.85 -9.10 2.09
CA ASN A 76 4.35 -8.65 0.80
C ASN A 76 4.86 -7.24 0.44
N CYS A 77 4.96 -6.33 1.42
CA CYS A 77 5.56 -5.00 1.21
C CYS A 77 6.99 -5.12 0.70
N LEU A 78 7.80 -5.98 1.33
CA LEU A 78 9.18 -6.24 0.93
C LEU A 78 9.26 -6.90 -0.46
N GLU A 79 8.37 -7.85 -0.75
CA GLU A 79 8.32 -8.56 -2.04
C GLU A 79 8.08 -7.60 -3.22
N TYR A 80 7.20 -6.61 -3.04
CA TYR A 80 6.82 -5.68 -4.11
C TYR A 80 7.59 -4.36 -4.09
N SER A 81 8.42 -4.10 -3.07
CA SER A 81 9.20 -2.87 -2.97
C SER A 81 10.44 -2.90 -3.86
N THR A 82 10.63 -1.85 -4.64
CA THR A 82 11.92 -1.53 -5.28
C THR A 82 12.68 -0.41 -4.55
N ASP A 83 12.09 0.16 -3.50
CA ASP A 83 12.66 1.26 -2.72
C ASP A 83 13.46 0.70 -1.53
N GLU A 84 14.74 1.08 -1.42
CA GLU A 84 15.64 0.57 -0.38
C GLU A 84 15.25 1.02 1.04
N HIS A 85 14.65 2.19 1.19
CA HIS A 85 14.21 2.68 2.50
C HIS A 85 13.01 1.89 2.98
N MET A 86 12.02 1.68 2.13
CA MET A 86 10.85 0.87 2.41
C MET A 86 11.22 -0.60 2.67
N SER A 87 12.17 -1.16 1.91
CA SER A 87 12.67 -2.51 2.16
C SER A 87 13.39 -2.62 3.50
N ARG A 88 14.14 -1.59 3.92
CA ARG A 88 14.73 -1.53 5.27
C ARG A 88 13.66 -1.45 6.36
N GLU A 89 12.67 -0.57 6.21
CA GLU A 89 11.54 -0.44 7.12
C GLU A 89 10.83 -1.79 7.31
N ALA A 90 10.46 -2.45 6.21
CA ALA A 90 9.79 -3.74 6.23
C ALA A 90 10.63 -4.81 6.97
N ASN A 91 11.95 -4.87 6.74
CA ASN A 91 12.82 -5.82 7.41
C ASN A 91 12.89 -5.61 8.94
N ILE A 92 12.92 -4.36 9.40
CA ILE A 92 12.91 -4.04 10.85
C ILE A 92 11.63 -4.58 11.50
N HIS A 93 10.48 -4.31 10.89
CA HIS A 93 9.20 -4.80 11.40
C HIS A 93 9.09 -6.33 11.31
N ILE A 94 9.54 -6.95 10.21
CA ILE A 94 9.56 -8.42 10.07
C ILE A 94 10.38 -9.05 11.18
N GLN A 95 11.58 -8.53 11.47
CA GLN A 95 12.43 -9.04 12.53
C GLN A 95 11.72 -8.90 13.89
N SER A 96 11.24 -7.70 14.23
CA SER A 96 10.56 -7.44 15.50
C SER A 96 9.32 -8.32 15.71
N LEU A 97 8.54 -8.57 14.66
CA LEU A 97 7.34 -9.40 14.72
C LEU A 97 7.63 -10.91 14.71
N SER A 98 8.81 -11.33 14.24
CA SER A 98 9.20 -12.75 14.21
C SER A 98 9.77 -13.23 15.56
N GLU A 99 10.17 -12.28 16.42
CA GLU A 99 10.71 -12.54 17.76
C GLU A 99 9.63 -12.60 18.86
N LYS A 100 8.35 -12.35 18.52
CA LYS A 100 7.17 -12.40 19.40
C LYS A 100 6.42 -13.72 19.27
#